data_AF-A0A9X4L6B5-F1
#
_entry.id   AF-A0A9X4L6B5-F1
#
_cell.length_a   1.000
_cell.length_b   1.000
_cell.length_c   1.000
_cell.angle_alpha   90.00
_cell.angle_beta   90.00
_cell.angle_gamma   90.00
#
_symmetry.space_group_name_H-M   'P 1'
#
loop_
_entity.id
_entity.type
_entity.pdbx_description
1 polymer ?
#
loop_
_entity_poly.entity_id
_entity_poly.type
_entity_poly.pdbx_seq_one_letter_code
_entity_poly.pdbx_strand_id
1 'polypeptide(L)'
;MGPWIELPLWIPPQGETAPFAHTMSADAGKAFAAGLICRPMEETIRDTADWDATRPAATTRRAGMAPDREAALLEAWQNRDA
;
A
#
# COMPACT_ATOMS: atom_id res chain seq x y z
N MET A 1 9.31 -16.06 5.10
CA MET A 1 8.57 -15.27 4.10
C MET A 1 9.55 -14.39 3.34
N GLY A 2 9.48 -14.38 2.01
CA GLY A 2 10.30 -13.50 1.17
C GLY A 2 9.69 -12.10 1.05
N PRO A 3 10.40 -11.14 0.44
CA PRO A 3 9.86 -9.80 0.19
C PRO A 3 8.60 -9.87 -0.71
N TRP A 4 7.70 -8.89 -0.57
CA TRP A 4 6.51 -8.67 -1.43
C TRP A 4 5.36 -9.70 -1.33
N ILE A 5 5.42 -10.65 -0.39
CA ILE A 5 4.37 -11.68 -0.24
C ILE A 5 3.17 -11.17 0.56
N GLU A 6 3.42 -10.45 1.66
CA GLU A 6 2.37 -9.93 2.56
C GLU A 6 2.20 -8.41 2.49
N LEU A 7 3.12 -7.72 1.81
CA LEU A 7 3.12 -6.27 1.64
C LEU A 7 3.15 -5.92 0.16
N PRO A 8 2.53 -4.79 -0.24
CA PRO A 8 2.67 -4.28 -1.60
C PRO A 8 4.15 -4.02 -1.93
N LEU A 9 4.47 -4.05 -3.22
CA LEU A 9 5.79 -3.71 -3.73
C LEU A 9 6.18 -2.31 -3.24
N TRP A 10 7.26 -2.23 -2.47
CA TRP A 10 7.79 -0.99 -1.92
C TRP A 10 9.31 -1.06 -1.78
N ILE A 11 10.05 -0.36 -2.64
CA ILE A 11 11.51 -0.35 -2.57
C ILE A 11 11.97 0.73 -1.59
N PRO A 12 12.66 0.39 -0.49
CA PRO A 12 13.18 1.36 0.45
C PRO A 12 14.12 2.37 -0.24
N PRO A 13 14.02 3.67 0.11
CA PRO A 13 14.93 4.69 -0.40
C PRO A 13 16.34 4.61 0.22
N GLN A 14 16.60 3.66 1.12
CA GLN A 14 17.89 3.44 1.78
C GLN A 14 18.30 1.97 1.76
N GLY A 15 19.59 1.72 2.01
CA GLY A 15 20.15 0.37 2.09
C GLY A 15 20.48 -0.23 0.72
N GLU A 16 20.62 -1.56 0.67
CA GLU A 16 21.09 -2.29 -0.52
C GLU A 16 20.18 -2.15 -1.74
N THR A 17 18.90 -1.84 -1.52
CA THR A 17 17.91 -1.67 -2.61
C THR A 17 17.75 -0.22 -3.07
N ALA A 18 18.43 0.74 -2.44
CA ALA A 18 18.36 2.16 -2.79
C ALA A 18 18.67 2.47 -4.27
N PRO A 19 19.61 1.80 -4.97
CA PRO A 19 19.83 2.00 -6.40
C PRO A 19 18.59 1.74 -7.27
N PHE A 20 17.63 0.96 -6.76
CA PHE A 20 16.39 0.60 -7.45
C PHE A 20 15.18 1.44 -7.02
N ALA A 21 15.33 2.35 -6.05
CA ALA A 21 14.22 3.14 -5.53
C ALA A 21 13.53 4.01 -6.60
N HIS A 22 14.26 4.41 -7.65
CA HIS A 22 13.70 5.17 -8.77
C HIS A 22 12.63 4.39 -9.56
N THR A 23 12.58 3.05 -9.45
CA THR A 23 11.50 2.26 -10.05
C THR A 23 10.12 2.55 -9.43
N MET A 24 10.08 3.17 -8.24
CA MET A 24 8.85 3.67 -7.61
C MET A 24 8.47 5.08 -8.07
N SER A 25 9.26 5.71 -8.96
CA SER A 25 9.00 7.02 -9.55
C SER A 25 8.55 6.89 -10.99
N ALA A 26 7.50 7.61 -11.37
CA ALA A 26 7.04 7.70 -12.75
C ALA A 26 6.79 9.17 -13.10
N ASP A 27 7.32 9.62 -14.24
CA ASP A 27 7.03 10.94 -14.76
C ASP A 27 5.66 10.94 -15.45
N ALA A 28 4.74 11.76 -14.94
CA ALA A 28 3.40 11.96 -15.48
C ALA A 28 3.25 13.32 -16.18
N GLY A 29 4.34 14.05 -16.45
CA GLY A 29 4.33 15.39 -17.02
C GLY A 29 3.53 15.52 -18.32
N LYS A 30 3.57 14.52 -19.20
CA LYS A 30 2.76 14.50 -20.44
C LYS A 30 1.25 14.49 -20.17
N ALA A 31 0.82 13.77 -19.14
CA ALA A 31 -0.60 13.69 -18.79
C ALA A 31 -1.09 15.02 -18.20
N PHE A 32 -0.29 15.62 -17.32
CA PHE A 32 -0.58 16.95 -16.77
C PHE A 32 -0.58 18.03 -17.86
N ALA A 33 0.37 17.99 -18.80
CA ALA A 33 0.41 18.90 -19.94
C ALA A 33 -0.81 18.75 -20.86
N ALA A 34 -1.41 17.55 -20.92
CA ALA A 34 -2.66 17.29 -21.62
C ALA A 34 -3.92 17.70 -20.82
N GLY A 35 -3.77 18.29 -19.63
CA GLY A 35 -4.87 18.80 -18.81
C GLY A 35 -5.41 17.82 -17.77
N LEU A 36 -4.70 16.72 -17.48
CA LEU A 36 -5.07 15.84 -16.37
C LEU A 36 -5.02 16.62 -15.05
N ILE A 37 -6.04 16.48 -14.21
CA ILE A 37 -6.06 16.97 -12.83
C ILE A 37 -6.29 15.77 -11.92
N CYS A 38 -5.36 15.52 -11.00
CA CYS A 38 -5.55 14.50 -9.98
C CYS A 38 -6.47 15.02 -8.88
N ARG A 39 -7.37 14.17 -8.42
CA ARG A 39 -8.15 14.44 -7.19
C ARG A 39 -7.25 14.40 -5.95
N PRO A 40 -7.66 15.04 -4.84
CA PRO A 40 -6.96 14.91 -3.56
C PRO A 40 -6.79 13.44 -3.16
N MET A 41 -5.65 13.12 -2.57
CA MET A 41 -5.34 11.74 -2.19
C MET A 41 -6.34 11.22 -1.13
N GLU A 42 -6.79 12.09 -0.24
CA GLU A 42 -7.72 11.75 0.84
C GLU A 42 -9.07 11.28 0.29
N GLU A 43 -9.53 11.88 -0.81
CA GLU A 43 -10.73 11.44 -1.53
C GLU A 43 -10.51 10.05 -2.14
N THR A 44 -9.32 9.82 -2.70
CA THR A 44 -8.96 8.50 -3.25
C THR A 44 -8.99 7.41 -2.19
N ILE A 45 -8.41 7.68 -1.03
CA ILE A 45 -8.35 6.74 0.08
C ILE A 45 -9.77 6.44 0.59
N ARG A 46 -10.58 7.48 0.82
CA ARG A 46 -11.94 7.33 1.36
C ARG A 46 -12.82 6.50 0.43
N ASP A 47 -12.91 6.88 -0.84
CA ASP A 47 -13.77 6.18 -1.79
C ASP A 47 -13.35 4.73 -2.00
N THR A 48 -12.04 4.46 -1.98
CA THR A 48 -11.53 3.09 -2.10
C THR A 48 -11.88 2.25 -0.88
N ALA A 49 -11.78 2.83 0.32
CA ALA A 49 -12.16 2.17 1.56
C ALA A 49 -13.67 1.89 1.62
N ASP A 50 -14.50 2.87 1.25
CA ASP A 50 -15.95 2.73 1.21
C ASP A 50 -16.38 1.67 0.20
N TRP A 51 -15.77 1.67 -0.99
CA TRP A 51 -16.00 0.63 -2.00
C TRP A 51 -15.60 -0.76 -1.50
N ASP A 52 -14.41 -0.90 -0.90
CA ASP A 52 -13.93 -2.18 -0.39
C ASP A 52 -14.80 -2.72 0.75
N ALA A 53 -15.37 -1.84 1.57
CA ALA A 53 -16.32 -2.20 2.63
C ALA A 53 -17.64 -2.80 2.11
N THR A 54 -17.99 -2.57 0.83
CA THR A 54 -19.18 -3.19 0.20
C THR A 54 -18.99 -4.67 -0.17
N ARG A 55 -17.77 -5.19 -0.06
CA ARG A 55 -17.44 -6.57 -0.44
C ARG A 55 -18.13 -7.56 0.51
N PRO A 56 -18.65 -8.70 0.02
CA PRO A 56 -19.22 -9.72 0.89
C PRO A 56 -18.18 -10.23 1.89
N ALA A 57 -18.54 -10.30 3.18
CA ALA A 57 -17.63 -10.67 4.27
C ALA A 57 -16.98 -12.05 4.10
N ALA A 58 -17.64 -12.98 3.38
CA ALA A 58 -17.10 -14.30 3.06
C ALA A 58 -16.06 -14.31 1.93
N THR A 59 -15.73 -13.14 1.34
CA THR A 59 -14.78 -13.07 0.23
C THR A 59 -13.35 -13.17 0.74
N THR A 60 -12.71 -14.33 0.53
CA THR A 60 -11.29 -14.50 0.82
C THR A 60 -10.43 -13.61 -0.08
N ARG A 61 -9.57 -12.79 0.53
CA ARG A 61 -8.57 -11.97 -0.18
C ARG A 61 -7.53 -12.90 -0.81
N ARG A 62 -7.24 -12.70 -2.10
CA ARG A 62 -6.20 -13.48 -2.83
C ARG A 62 -4.79 -12.99 -2.56
N ALA A 63 -4.64 -11.77 -2.04
CA ALA A 63 -3.38 -11.11 -1.75
C ALA A 63 -3.55 -10.23 -0.52
N GLY A 64 -2.43 -9.99 0.18
CA GLY A 64 -2.39 -9.27 1.45
C GLY A 64 -2.15 -10.21 2.63
N MET A 65 -1.98 -9.59 3.79
CA MET A 65 -1.71 -10.28 5.04
C MET A 65 -2.96 -10.98 5.58
N ALA A 66 -2.78 -12.14 6.21
CA ALA A 66 -3.87 -12.81 6.92
C ALA A 66 -4.27 -11.98 8.17
N PRO A 67 -5.57 -11.90 8.52
CA PRO A 67 -6.02 -11.03 9.62
C PRO A 67 -5.39 -11.35 10.99
N ASP A 68 -5.14 -12.61 11.28
CA ASP A 68 -4.46 -13.08 12.50
C ASP A 68 -3.00 -12.65 12.54
N ARG A 69 -2.30 -12.70 11.40
CA ARG A 69 -0.92 -12.22 11.27
C ARG A 69 -0.83 -10.70 11.46
N GLU A 70 -1.77 -9.96 10.87
CA GLU A 70 -1.87 -8.51 11.02
C GLU A 70 -2.10 -8.12 12.48
N ALA A 71 -3.06 -8.76 13.15
CA ALA A 71 -3.37 -8.52 14.56
C ALA A 71 -2.14 -8.76 15.46
N ALA A 72 -1.43 -9.87 15.26
CA ALA A 72 -0.22 -10.20 16.03
C ALA A 72 0.92 -9.18 15.80
N LEU A 73 1.06 -8.65 14.58
CA LEU A 73 2.06 -7.61 14.28
C LEU A 73 1.70 -6.27 14.90
N LEU A 74 0.42 -5.89 14.89
CA LEU A 74 -0.04 -4.65 15.53
C LEU A 74 0.14 -4.71 17.05
N GLU A 75 -0.17 -5.84 17.68
CA GLU A 75 0.10 -6.05 19.12
C GLU A 75 1.59 -5.96 19.43
N ALA A 76 2.44 -6.63 18.64
CA ALA A 76 3.90 -6.57 18.82
C ALA A 76 4.45 -5.14 18.62
N TRP A 77 3.90 -4.37 17.68
CA TRP A 77 4.31 -2.99 17.44
C TRP A 77 3.90 -2.06 18.60
N GLN A 78 2.66 -2.18 19.08
CA GLN A 78 2.17 -1.41 20.23
C GLN A 78 2.98 -1.69 21.49
N ASN A 79 3.39 -2.94 21.70
CA ASN A 79 4.22 -3.36 22.83
C ASN A 79 5.71 -3.07 22.64
N ARG A 80 6.15 -2.58 21.47
CA ARG A 80 7.57 -2.27 21.20
C ARG A 80 8.01 -0.96 21.84
N ASP A 81 7.05 -0.08 22.09
CA ASP A 81 7.25 1.26 22.67
C ASP A 81 6.90 1.32 24.18
N ALA A 82 6.64 0.15 24.81
CA ALA A 82 6.47 -0.04 26.25
C ALA A 82 7.76 -0.61 26.89
#